data_AF-A0A813IVA2-F1
#
_entry.id   AF-A0A813IVA2-F1
#
_cell.length_a   1.000
_cell.length_b   1.000
_cell.length_c   1.000
_cell.angle_alpha   90.00
_cell.angle_beta   90.00
_cell.angle_gamma   90.00
#
_symmetry.space_group_name_H-M   'P 1'
#
loop_
_entity.id
_entity.type
_entity.pdbx_description
1 polymer ?
#
loop_
_entity_poly.entity_id
_entity_poly.type
_entity_poly.pdbx_seq_one_letter_code
_entity_poly.pdbx_strand_id
1 'polypeptide(L)'
;ETKMQMKPFMEALSQLGWPGVTRSEERMNVFSSLDAFGCGLIQPTDLAWLDRWSVPEWLASEPDHDAWAKLKELFVTTYGHPLRAWRVALDRDSSNKIAWSEFQTACRKVHFHGNVGGAWRALDADMSGYIGMREYDPPSEALLTSFK
;
A
#
# COMPACT_ATOMS: atom_id res chain seq x y z
N GLU A 1 23.93 -6.18 26.53
CA GLU A 1 23.00 -6.17 25.38
C GLU A 1 21.76 -5.38 25.76
N THR A 2 21.49 -4.30 25.06
CA THR A 2 20.37 -3.40 25.37
C THR A 2 19.10 -3.96 24.75
N LYS A 3 18.30 -4.66 25.55
CA LYS A 3 16.98 -5.19 25.16
C LYS A 3 15.87 -4.21 25.57
N MET A 4 14.85 -4.06 24.74
CA MET A 4 13.72 -3.16 25.00
C MET A 4 12.47 -3.96 25.36
N GLN A 5 11.88 -3.63 26.51
CA GLN A 5 10.59 -4.19 26.95
C GLN A 5 9.43 -3.38 26.38
N MET A 6 8.24 -3.97 26.36
CA MET A 6 6.99 -3.34 25.92
C MET A 6 6.75 -1.96 26.53
N LYS A 7 6.91 -1.81 27.85
CA LYS A 7 6.61 -0.55 28.54
C LYS A 7 7.51 0.62 28.07
N PRO A 8 8.85 0.52 28.10
CA PRO A 8 9.72 1.54 27.52
C PRO A 8 9.48 1.82 26.03
N PHE A 9 9.17 0.78 25.25
CA PHE A 9 8.85 0.94 23.83
C PHE A 9 7.57 1.78 23.62
N MET A 10 6.52 1.51 24.40
CA MET A 10 5.27 2.26 24.32
C MET A 10 5.42 3.69 24.84
N GLU A 11 6.24 3.91 25.87
CA GLU A 11 6.59 5.26 26.33
C GLU A 11 7.30 6.06 25.23
N ALA A 12 8.24 5.43 24.50
CA ALA A 12 8.91 6.05 23.37
C ALA A 12 7.94 6.40 22.23
N LEU A 13 7.05 5.47 21.83
CA LEU A 13 6.04 5.75 20.81
C LEU A 13 5.07 6.86 21.22
N SER A 14 4.72 6.94 22.51
CA SER A 14 3.89 8.02 23.05
C SER A 14 4.58 9.37 22.96
N GLN A 15 5.89 9.44 23.25
CA GLN A 15 6.68 10.67 23.13
C GLN A 15 6.83 11.13 21.68
N LEU A 16 6.87 10.17 20.74
CA LEU A 16 6.87 10.43 19.30
C LEU A 16 5.48 10.83 18.75
N GLY A 17 4.44 10.83 19.60
CA GLY A 17 3.09 11.23 19.21
C GLY A 17 2.36 10.16 18.38
N TRP A 18 2.74 8.89 18.47
CA TRP A 18 2.04 7.82 17.76
C TRP A 18 0.61 7.67 18.32
N PRO A 19 -0.44 7.78 17.49
CA PRO A 19 -1.83 7.79 17.97
C PRO A 19 -2.30 6.44 18.55
N GLY A 20 -1.65 5.33 18.14
CA GLY A 20 -2.05 3.97 18.50
C GLY A 20 -1.68 3.51 19.90
N VAL A 21 -1.02 4.36 20.71
CA VAL A 21 -0.70 4.04 22.11
C VAL A 21 -1.97 3.81 22.94
N THR A 22 -3.09 4.42 22.56
CA THR A 22 -4.34 4.34 23.32
C THR A 22 -5.04 2.97 23.23
N ARG A 23 -4.87 2.25 22.12
CA ARG A 23 -5.59 1.00 21.84
C ARG A 23 -4.74 -0.23 22.12
N SER A 24 -5.25 -1.13 22.96
CA SER A 24 -4.51 -2.32 23.41
C SER A 24 -4.12 -3.27 22.27
N GLU A 25 -4.97 -3.41 21.26
CA GLU A 25 -4.71 -4.26 20.09
C GLU A 25 -3.58 -3.69 19.22
N GLU A 26 -3.59 -2.39 18.96
CA GLU A 26 -2.56 -1.71 18.15
C GLU A 26 -1.19 -1.77 18.84
N ARG A 27 -1.15 -1.58 20.16
CA ARG A 27 0.06 -1.76 20.97
C ARG A 27 0.63 -3.18 20.81
N MET A 28 -0.23 -4.20 20.93
CA MET A 28 0.21 -5.58 20.82
C MET A 28 0.72 -5.89 19.42
N ASN A 29 0.00 -5.46 18.39
CA ASN A 29 0.33 -5.71 16.98
C ASN A 29 1.68 -5.09 16.59
N VAL A 30 1.94 -3.84 16.98
CA VAL A 30 3.20 -3.17 16.63
C VAL A 30 4.37 -3.81 17.37
N PHE A 31 4.22 -4.13 18.65
CA PHE A 31 5.29 -4.76 19.41
C PHE A 31 5.60 -6.17 18.88
N SER A 32 4.57 -6.99 18.62
CA SER A 32 4.77 -8.34 18.09
C SER A 32 5.35 -8.33 16.67
N SER A 33 5.01 -7.32 15.86
CA SER A 33 5.59 -7.16 14.52
C SER A 33 7.08 -6.79 14.54
N LEU A 34 7.58 -6.29 15.67
CA LEU A 34 8.98 -5.89 15.87
C LEU A 34 9.73 -6.85 16.81
N ASP A 35 9.09 -7.90 17.31
CA ASP A 35 9.71 -8.98 18.10
C ASP A 35 9.92 -10.20 17.19
N ALA A 36 10.91 -10.12 16.31
CA ALA A 36 11.14 -11.13 15.26
C ALA A 36 11.39 -12.54 15.82
N PHE A 37 11.86 -12.64 17.07
CA PHE A 37 12.10 -13.91 17.76
C PHE A 37 10.94 -14.37 18.65
N GLY A 38 9.87 -13.57 18.79
CA GLY A 38 8.69 -13.90 19.61
C GLY A 38 9.00 -14.05 21.09
N CYS A 39 10.04 -13.39 21.59
CA CYS A 39 10.58 -13.57 22.94
C CYS A 39 10.01 -12.58 23.96
N GLY A 40 9.07 -11.73 23.57
CA GLY A 40 8.47 -10.68 24.39
C GLY A 40 9.39 -9.47 24.60
N LEU A 41 10.44 -9.34 23.79
CA LEU A 41 11.46 -8.29 23.88
C LEU A 41 11.85 -7.86 22.46
N ILE A 42 12.12 -6.57 22.28
CA ILE A 42 12.71 -6.04 21.05
C ILE A 42 14.21 -5.87 21.28
N GLN A 43 15.01 -6.62 20.55
CA GLN A 43 16.47 -6.52 20.51
C GLN A 43 16.91 -5.55 19.40
N PRO A 44 18.13 -4.99 19.47
CA PRO A 44 18.64 -4.12 18.41
C PRO A 44 18.69 -4.82 17.04
N THR A 45 18.93 -6.13 17.02
CA THR A 45 18.88 -6.96 15.82
C THR A 45 17.50 -7.03 15.18
N ASP A 46 16.43 -6.93 15.99
CA ASP A 46 15.05 -6.90 15.48
C ASP A 46 14.73 -5.59 14.77
N LEU A 47 15.50 -4.53 15.04
CA LEU A 47 15.34 -3.20 14.46
C LEU A 47 16.41 -2.87 13.42
N ALA A 48 17.46 -3.68 13.28
CA ALA A 48 18.59 -3.39 12.37
C ALA A 48 18.17 -3.25 10.90
N TRP A 49 17.03 -3.83 10.51
CA TRP A 49 16.48 -3.65 9.17
C TRP A 49 15.92 -2.24 8.93
N LEU A 50 15.50 -1.51 9.98
CA LEU A 50 14.98 -0.14 9.89
C LEU A 50 16.05 0.84 9.40
N ASP A 51 17.31 0.63 9.77
CA ASP A 51 18.43 1.47 9.31
C ASP A 51 18.60 1.44 7.78
N ARG A 52 18.14 0.36 7.14
CA ARG A 52 18.16 0.17 5.69
C ARG A 52 16.79 0.31 5.05
N TRP A 53 15.76 0.57 5.85
CA TRP A 53 14.40 0.65 5.34
C TRP A 53 14.20 1.98 4.62
N SER A 54 13.97 1.90 3.31
CA SER A 54 13.48 3.01 2.52
C SER A 54 11.96 2.90 2.45
N VAL A 55 11.25 3.85 3.04
CA VAL A 55 9.79 3.90 2.98
C VAL A 55 9.38 3.96 1.50
N PRO A 56 8.58 3.00 1.00
CA PRO A 56 8.10 3.06 -0.37
C PRO A 56 7.26 4.31 -0.62
N GLU A 57 7.38 4.91 -1.80
CA GLU A 57 6.60 6.09 -2.21
C GLU A 57 5.11 5.89 -1.95
N TRP A 58 4.58 4.73 -2.32
CA TRP A 58 3.17 4.38 -2.15
C TRP A 58 2.75 4.30 -0.68
N LEU A 59 3.65 4.09 0.27
CA LEU A 59 3.31 4.04 1.70
C LEU A 59 3.37 5.44 2.35
N ALA A 60 4.27 6.30 1.86
CA ALA A 60 4.45 7.66 2.37
C ALA A 60 3.51 8.70 1.74
N SER A 61 2.88 8.37 0.61
CA SER A 61 2.04 9.31 -0.13
C SER A 61 0.68 9.52 0.55
N GLU A 62 0.15 10.74 0.44
CA GLU A 62 -1.26 11.00 0.75
C GLU A 62 -2.14 10.65 -0.47
N PRO A 63 -3.38 10.19 -0.27
CA PRO A 63 -4.31 9.96 -1.37
C PRO A 63 -4.54 11.19 -2.23
N ASP A 64 -4.38 11.06 -3.55
CA ASP A 64 -4.62 12.11 -4.53
C ASP A 64 -5.65 11.64 -5.56
N HIS A 65 -6.92 11.94 -5.26
CA HIS A 65 -8.06 11.52 -6.08
C HIS A 65 -8.07 12.20 -7.46
N ASP A 66 -7.52 13.41 -7.58
CA ASP A 66 -7.44 14.15 -8.85
C ASP A 66 -6.37 13.54 -9.76
N ALA A 67 -5.23 13.14 -9.19
CA ALA A 67 -4.20 12.40 -9.90
C ALA A 67 -4.74 11.06 -10.41
N TRP A 68 -5.50 10.34 -9.57
CA TRP A 68 -6.16 9.11 -10.00
C TRP A 68 -7.17 9.35 -11.13
N ALA A 69 -8.03 10.36 -11.02
CA ALA A 69 -9.02 10.65 -12.05
C ALA A 69 -8.36 10.90 -13.43
N LYS A 70 -7.31 11.72 -13.46
CA LYS A 70 -6.52 12.01 -14.68
C LYS A 70 -5.85 10.75 -15.24
N LEU A 71 -5.26 9.93 -14.37
CA LEU A 71 -4.61 8.70 -14.77
C LEU A 71 -5.62 7.67 -15.32
N LYS A 72 -6.80 7.55 -14.71
CA LYS A 72 -7.88 6.69 -15.20
C LYS A 72 -8.34 7.11 -16.59
N GLU A 73 -8.50 8.40 -16.84
CA GLU A 73 -8.80 8.93 -18.17
C GLU A 73 -7.71 8.58 -19.20
N LEU A 74 -6.43 8.71 -18.84
CA LEU A 74 -5.31 8.29 -19.71
C LEU A 74 -5.36 6.79 -20.04
N PHE A 75 -5.70 5.93 -19.08
CA PHE A 75 -5.87 4.51 -19.36
C PHE A 75 -7.04 4.25 -20.31
N VAL A 76 -8.20 4.88 -20.09
CA VAL A 76 -9.37 4.69 -20.96
C VAL A 76 -9.10 5.21 -22.37
N THR A 77 -8.49 6.38 -22.51
CA THR A 77 -8.14 6.95 -23.84
C THR A 77 -7.10 6.10 -24.58
N THR A 78 -6.12 5.54 -23.87
CA THR A 78 -5.05 4.72 -24.48
C THR A 78 -5.53 3.33 -24.87
N TYR A 79 -6.32 2.67 -24.02
CA TYR A 79 -6.69 1.25 -24.20
C TYR A 79 -8.14 1.05 -24.66
N GLY A 80 -8.97 2.09 -24.64
CA GLY A 80 -10.38 2.11 -25.06
C GLY A 80 -11.37 1.61 -24.01
N HIS A 81 -10.96 0.75 -23.08
CA HIS A 81 -11.84 0.20 -22.04
C HIS A 81 -11.07 -0.15 -20.75
N PRO A 82 -11.64 0.08 -19.54
CA PRO A 82 -10.99 -0.25 -18.26
C PRO A 82 -10.51 -1.70 -18.17
N LEU A 83 -11.36 -2.70 -18.47
CA LEU A 83 -10.96 -4.11 -18.51
C LEU A 83 -9.76 -4.40 -19.44
N ARG A 84 -9.66 -3.67 -20.56
CA ARG A 84 -8.55 -3.86 -21.49
C ARG A 84 -7.26 -3.24 -20.92
N ALA A 85 -7.34 -2.06 -20.31
CA ALA A 85 -6.22 -1.47 -19.59
C ALA A 85 -5.75 -2.37 -18.43
N TRP A 86 -6.69 -2.95 -17.67
CA TRP A 86 -6.41 -3.96 -16.64
C TRP A 86 -5.57 -5.10 -17.23
N ARG A 87 -6.12 -5.81 -18.21
CA ARG A 87 -5.52 -7.05 -18.74
C ARG A 87 -4.20 -6.83 -19.48
N VAL A 88 -4.02 -5.70 -20.14
CA VAL A 88 -2.88 -5.47 -21.04
C VAL A 88 -1.75 -4.69 -20.35
N ALA A 89 -2.09 -3.78 -19.44
CA ALA A 89 -1.14 -2.84 -18.88
C ALA A 89 -0.89 -3.01 -17.39
N LEU A 90 -1.94 -3.27 -16.61
CA LEU A 90 -1.90 -3.19 -15.15
C LEU A 90 -1.71 -4.54 -14.45
N ASP A 91 -2.34 -5.61 -14.93
CA ASP A 91 -2.23 -6.98 -14.41
C ASP A 91 -1.57 -7.85 -15.48
N ARG A 92 -0.24 -7.72 -15.60
CA ARG A 92 0.53 -8.32 -16.69
C ARG A 92 0.88 -9.77 -16.40
N ASP A 93 0.94 -10.14 -15.13
CA ASP A 93 1.23 -11.49 -14.68
C ASP A 93 -0.04 -12.35 -14.52
N SER A 94 -1.24 -11.78 -14.69
CA SER A 94 -2.53 -12.45 -14.51
C SER A 94 -2.79 -12.86 -13.06
N SER A 95 -2.20 -12.16 -12.09
CA SER A 95 -2.41 -12.37 -10.66
C SER A 95 -3.80 -11.91 -10.18
N ASN A 96 -4.56 -11.23 -11.06
CA ASN A 96 -5.84 -10.61 -10.74
C ASN A 96 -5.73 -9.53 -9.65
N LYS A 97 -4.53 -8.96 -9.53
CA LYS A 97 -4.17 -7.85 -8.64
C LYS A 97 -3.18 -6.98 -9.41
N ILE A 98 -3.12 -5.70 -9.07
CA ILE A 98 -2.11 -4.79 -9.59
C ILE A 98 -1.08 -4.61 -8.48
N ALA A 99 0.16 -5.01 -8.73
CA ALA A 99 1.28 -4.69 -7.84
C ALA A 99 1.79 -3.26 -8.10
N TRP A 100 2.42 -2.64 -7.11
CA TRP A 100 2.97 -1.28 -7.22
C TRP A 100 3.91 -1.13 -8.43
N SER A 101 4.75 -2.13 -8.68
CA SER A 101 5.70 -2.13 -9.80
C SER A 101 5.01 -2.16 -11.17
N GLU A 102 3.88 -2.86 -11.28
CA GLU A 102 3.06 -2.90 -12.49
C GLU A 102 2.36 -1.56 -12.72
N PHE A 103 1.79 -0.98 -11.66
CA PHE A 103 1.15 0.33 -11.72
C PHE A 103 2.12 1.42 -12.15
N GLN A 104 3.31 1.48 -11.55
CA GLN A 104 4.36 2.41 -11.97
C GLN A 104 4.75 2.21 -13.44
N THR A 105 4.84 0.95 -13.88
CA THR A 105 5.15 0.63 -15.28
C THR A 105 4.04 1.08 -16.22
N ALA A 106 2.77 0.89 -15.84
CA ALA A 106 1.62 1.35 -16.61
C ALA A 106 1.57 2.89 -16.69
N CYS A 107 1.83 3.59 -15.59
CA CYS A 107 1.91 5.06 -15.56
C CYS A 107 2.97 5.60 -16.54
N ARG A 108 4.16 4.99 -16.56
CA ARG A 108 5.23 5.34 -17.51
C ARG A 108 4.81 5.11 -18.97
N LYS A 109 4.11 4.01 -19.25
CA LYS A 109 3.65 3.67 -20.62
C LYS A 109 2.61 4.64 -21.16
N VAL A 110 1.76 5.20 -20.32
CA VAL A 110 0.78 6.22 -20.71
C VAL A 110 1.30 7.65 -20.56
N HIS A 111 2.61 7.81 -20.30
CA HIS A 111 3.28 9.10 -20.13
C HIS A 111 2.59 10.00 -19.07
N PHE A 112 2.17 9.40 -17.96
CA PHE A 112 1.62 10.17 -16.84
C PHE A 112 2.73 10.85 -16.04
N HIS A 113 2.63 12.16 -15.86
CA HIS A 113 3.60 13.00 -15.14
C HIS A 113 3.03 13.59 -13.84
N GLY A 114 1.86 13.12 -13.40
CA GLY A 114 1.24 13.56 -12.15
C GLY A 114 1.75 12.80 -10.92
N ASN A 115 1.01 12.93 -9.82
CA ASN A 115 1.32 12.28 -8.55
C ASN A 115 1.02 10.77 -8.59
N VAL A 116 2.01 9.95 -8.92
CA VAL A 116 1.85 8.48 -9.05
C VAL A 116 1.56 7.83 -7.70
N GLY A 117 2.36 8.15 -6.66
CA GLY A 117 2.13 7.66 -5.31
C GLY A 117 0.75 8.01 -4.76
N GLY A 118 0.31 9.25 -4.95
CA GLY A 118 -1.02 9.69 -4.53
C GLY A 118 -2.16 9.03 -5.31
N ALA A 119 -2.00 8.82 -6.62
CA ALA A 119 -2.98 8.10 -7.43
C ALA A 119 -3.13 6.64 -6.99
N TRP A 120 -2.04 5.98 -6.60
CA TRP A 120 -2.09 4.64 -6.00
C TRP A 120 -2.79 4.65 -4.64
N ARG A 121 -2.42 5.58 -3.76
CA ARG A 121 -3.05 5.71 -2.44
C ARG A 121 -4.54 6.01 -2.50
N ALA A 122 -4.99 6.70 -3.54
CA ALA A 122 -6.41 6.92 -3.80
C ALA A 122 -7.18 5.64 -4.16
N LEU A 123 -6.49 4.62 -4.69
CA LEU A 123 -7.05 3.31 -5.00
C LEU A 123 -6.92 2.33 -3.82
N ASP A 124 -5.73 2.21 -3.23
CA ASP A 124 -5.36 1.28 -2.15
C ASP A 124 -5.87 1.78 -0.78
N ALA A 125 -7.15 2.12 -0.67
CA ALA A 125 -7.67 2.81 0.51
C ALA A 125 -7.47 2.00 1.81
N ASP A 126 -7.43 0.67 1.71
CA ASP A 126 -7.23 -0.25 2.82
C ASP A 126 -5.75 -0.52 3.17
N MET A 127 -4.81 0.02 2.39
CA MET A 127 -3.37 -0.22 2.52
C MET A 127 -2.99 -1.72 2.43
N SER A 128 -3.73 -2.49 1.63
CA SER A 128 -3.42 -3.90 1.38
C SER A 128 -2.13 -4.10 0.57
N GLY A 129 -1.68 -3.05 -0.12
CA GLY A 129 -0.45 -3.06 -0.92
C GLY A 129 -0.64 -3.65 -2.32
N TYR A 130 -1.88 -3.87 -2.75
CA TYR A 130 -2.25 -4.23 -4.11
C TYR A 130 -3.61 -3.63 -4.47
N ILE A 131 -3.89 -3.44 -5.77
CA ILE A 131 -5.22 -2.98 -6.22
C ILE A 131 -5.99 -4.14 -6.85
N GLY A 132 -7.19 -4.39 -6.36
CA GLY A 132 -8.16 -5.30 -6.97
C GLY A 132 -9.05 -4.61 -8.02
N MET A 133 -9.74 -5.41 -8.83
CA MET A 133 -10.65 -4.89 -9.87
C MET A 133 -11.79 -4.07 -9.25
N ARG A 134 -12.28 -4.44 -8.07
CA ARG A 134 -13.26 -3.66 -7.28
C ARG A 134 -12.81 -2.23 -7.02
N GLU A 135 -11.53 -2.01 -6.73
CA GLU A 135 -10.97 -0.69 -6.42
C GLU A 135 -10.69 0.10 -7.70
N TYR A 136 -10.15 -0.58 -8.71
CA TYR A 136 -9.83 0.01 -10.00
C TYR A 136 -11.07 0.45 -10.80
N ASP A 137 -12.04 -0.46 -10.95
CA ASP A 137 -13.26 -0.22 -11.71
C ASP A 137 -14.45 -1.06 -11.18
N PRO A 138 -15.20 -0.53 -10.20
CA PRO A 138 -16.37 -1.20 -9.62
C PRO A 138 -17.40 -1.70 -10.65
N PRO A 139 -17.72 -0.98 -11.75
CA PRO A 139 -18.63 -1.48 -12.76
C PRO A 139 -18.12 -2.75 -13.46
N SER A 140 -16.83 -2.81 -13.78
CA SER A 140 -16.20 -4.00 -14.37
C SER A 140 -16.21 -5.18 -13.40
N GLU A 141 -15.95 -4.95 -12.11
CA GLU A 141 -16.06 -5.98 -11.06
C GLU A 141 -17.49 -6.57 -11.00
N ALA A 142 -18.50 -5.70 -10.99
CA ALA A 142 -19.90 -6.13 -10.97
C ALA A 142 -20.27 -6.96 -12.22
N LEU A 143 -19.74 -6.59 -13.39
CA LEU A 143 -19.93 -7.36 -14.62
C LEU A 143 -19.26 -8.74 -14.51
N LEU A 144 -18.00 -8.80 -14.09
CA LEU A 144 -17.25 -10.07 -13.99
C LEU A 144 -17.87 -11.04 -12.97
N THR A 145 -18.40 -10.52 -11.88
CA THR A 145 -19.08 -11.32 -10.84
C THR A 145 -20.50 -11.72 -11.22
N SER A 146 -21.09 -11.13 -12.27
CA SER A 146 -22.45 -11.45 -12.72
C SER A 146 -22.55 -12.74 -13.54
N PHE A 147 -21.44 -13.22 -14.11
CA PHE A 147 -21.40 -14.48 -14.84
C PHE A 147 -21.50 -15.65 -13.86
N LYS A 148 -22.66 -16.31 -13.84
CA LYS A 148 -22.91 -17.57 -13.14
C LYS A 148 -22.76 -18.75 -14.10
#